data_AF-A0A841V984-F1
#
_entry.id   AF-A0A841V984-F1
#
_cell.length_a   1.000
_cell.length_b   1.000
_cell.length_c   1.000
_cell.angle_alpha   90.00
_cell.angle_beta   90.00
_cell.angle_gamma   90.00
#
_symmetry.space_group_name_H-M   'P 1'
#
loop_
_entity.id
_entity.type
_entity.pdbx_description
1 polymer ?
#
loop_
_entity_poly.entity_id
_entity_poly.type
_entity_poly.pdbx_seq_one_letter_code
_entity_poly.pdbx_strand_id
1 'polypeptide(L)'
;YFWYYSFHNVELLKDTTQLWQHITFINQQKANSTYSFNQFEIDKNSLRKSFYSYRGRLSRAILSLYANQKPQDWAKPHKDVLSDVYYLLTDKPNLHHIFPVNFIKQSGIASQIECDSLMNIAYLSQITNLKISDKNPLDYLKEYDEPALEAVLRSHLIPTTILEWSRADALPENALSIFIEERITLLLEALRLKLDGIEFNVFDTENRTNN
;
A
#
# COMPACT_ATOMS: atom_id res chain seq x y z
N TYR A 1 0.36 -17.03 -7.30
CA TYR A 1 1.78 -16.99 -7.66
C TYR A 1 2.42 -15.63 -7.42
N PHE A 2 2.16 -14.57 -8.22
CA PHE A 2 2.83 -13.27 -8.08
C PHE A 2 2.73 -12.70 -6.66
N TRP A 3 1.52 -12.53 -6.15
CA TRP A 3 1.27 -12.00 -4.79
C TRP A 3 1.98 -12.81 -3.70
N TYR A 4 1.95 -14.14 -3.81
CA TYR A 4 2.60 -15.04 -2.87
C TYR A 4 4.10 -14.74 -2.84
N TYR A 5 4.82 -14.90 -3.95
CA TYR A 5 6.27 -14.75 -3.95
C TYR A 5 6.77 -13.32 -3.74
N SER A 6 5.98 -12.30 -4.10
CA SER A 6 6.36 -10.91 -3.94
C SER A 6 6.21 -10.40 -2.51
N PHE A 7 5.20 -10.87 -1.77
CA PHE A 7 4.94 -10.44 -0.37
C PHE A 7 5.44 -11.41 0.69
N HIS A 8 5.75 -12.66 0.34
CA HIS A 8 6.17 -13.66 1.32
C HIS A 8 7.42 -13.19 2.08
N ASN A 9 7.44 -13.36 3.40
CA ASN A 9 8.48 -12.83 4.28
C ASN A 9 9.89 -13.28 3.82
N VAL A 10 10.04 -14.57 3.52
CA VAL A 10 11.27 -15.10 2.94
C VAL A 10 11.35 -14.76 1.44
N GLU A 11 12.53 -14.39 0.98
CA GLU A 11 12.78 -14.23 -0.44
C GLU A 11 12.99 -15.61 -1.08
N LEU A 12 11.94 -16.11 -1.71
CA LEU A 12 11.87 -17.41 -2.36
C LEU A 12 12.27 -17.35 -3.86
N LEU A 13 13.12 -16.38 -4.21
CA LEU A 13 13.64 -16.14 -5.57
C LEU A 13 15.16 -15.89 -5.62
N LYS A 14 15.90 -16.27 -4.57
CA LYS A 14 17.33 -15.97 -4.41
C LYS A 14 18.27 -16.93 -5.12
N ASP A 15 17.88 -18.19 -5.30
CA ASP A 15 18.80 -19.22 -5.79
C ASP A 15 18.22 -20.11 -6.90
N THR A 16 19.10 -20.89 -7.53
CA THR A 16 18.77 -21.80 -8.63
C THR A 16 17.86 -22.94 -8.20
N THR A 17 17.89 -23.35 -6.93
CA THR A 17 17.00 -24.38 -6.38
C THR A 17 15.55 -23.89 -6.39
N GLN A 18 15.33 -22.64 -6.00
CA GLN A 18 14.01 -22.01 -6.04
C GLN A 18 13.52 -21.84 -7.48
N LEU A 19 14.39 -21.51 -8.45
CA LEU A 19 14.03 -21.50 -9.88
C LEU A 19 13.45 -22.82 -10.37
N TRP A 20 14.01 -23.96 -9.93
CA TRP A 20 13.46 -25.28 -10.28
C TRP A 20 12.06 -25.52 -9.71
N GLN A 21 11.77 -25.02 -8.51
CA GLN A 21 10.42 -25.08 -7.93
C GLN A 21 9.42 -24.28 -8.79
N HIS A 22 9.82 -23.12 -9.30
CA HIS A 22 9.00 -22.30 -10.19
C HIS A 22 8.76 -22.96 -11.55
N ILE A 23 9.79 -23.57 -12.14
CA ILE A 23 9.66 -24.34 -13.39
C ILE A 23 8.71 -25.53 -13.18
N THR A 24 8.84 -26.21 -12.05
CA THR A 24 7.96 -27.33 -11.68
C THR A 24 6.51 -26.87 -11.55
N PHE A 25 6.25 -25.75 -10.86
CA PHE A 25 4.94 -25.12 -10.79
C PHE A 25 4.35 -24.85 -12.18
N ILE A 26 5.10 -24.20 -13.07
CA ILE A 26 4.64 -23.86 -14.43
C ILE A 26 4.32 -25.13 -15.23
N ASN A 27 5.18 -26.16 -15.15
CA ASN A 27 4.98 -27.40 -15.88
C ASN A 27 3.78 -28.20 -15.35
N GLN A 28 3.56 -28.22 -14.03
CA GLN A 28 2.38 -28.87 -13.43
C GLN A 28 1.09 -28.17 -13.84
N GLN A 29 1.07 -26.83 -13.85
CA GLN A 29 -0.08 -26.07 -14.35
C GLN A 29 -0.35 -26.34 -15.84
N LYS A 30 0.69 -26.41 -16.68
CA LYS A 30 0.55 -26.81 -18.09
C LYS A 30 -0.01 -28.23 -18.27
N ALA A 31 0.29 -29.13 -17.34
CA ALA A 31 -0.20 -30.50 -17.33
C ALA A 31 -1.60 -30.65 -16.69
N ASN A 32 -2.27 -29.54 -16.34
CA ASN A 32 -3.52 -29.51 -15.57
C ASN A 32 -3.45 -30.24 -14.21
N SER A 33 -2.25 -30.36 -13.65
CA SER A 33 -2.03 -30.91 -12.31
C SER A 33 -2.25 -29.83 -11.25
N THR A 34 -2.80 -30.23 -10.10
CA THR A 34 -2.99 -29.34 -8.95
C THR A 34 -1.65 -29.05 -8.27
N TYR A 35 -1.30 -27.77 -8.16
CA TYR A 35 -0.18 -27.29 -7.35
C TYR A 35 -0.71 -26.61 -6.09
N SER A 36 -0.20 -27.01 -4.92
CA SER A 36 -0.51 -26.34 -3.65
C SER A 36 0.65 -25.46 -3.23
N PHE A 37 0.35 -24.21 -2.88
CA PHE A 37 1.31 -23.37 -2.17
C PHE A 37 1.44 -23.84 -0.72
N ASN A 38 2.61 -23.61 -0.13
CA ASN A 38 2.79 -23.74 1.32
C ASN A 38 2.10 -22.58 2.05
N GLN A 39 2.13 -22.61 3.38
CA GLN A 39 1.69 -21.50 4.22
C GLN A 39 2.37 -20.20 3.77
N PHE A 40 1.58 -19.16 3.57
CA PHE A 40 2.05 -17.81 3.29
C PHE A 40 2.34 -17.09 4.61
N GLU A 41 3.52 -16.47 4.69
CA GLU A 41 3.97 -15.75 5.87
C GLU A 41 4.28 -14.29 5.53
N ILE A 42 3.85 -13.35 6.38
CA ILE A 42 4.15 -11.93 6.23
C ILE A 42 4.36 -11.25 7.59
N ASP A 43 5.39 -10.41 7.65
CA ASP A 43 5.72 -9.59 8.83
C ASP A 43 5.12 -8.19 8.71
N LYS A 44 4.29 -7.79 9.69
CA LYS A 44 3.71 -6.43 9.75
C LYS A 44 4.77 -5.34 9.84
N ASN A 45 5.83 -5.56 10.61
CA ASN A 45 6.88 -4.57 10.80
C ASN A 45 7.62 -4.27 9.48
N SER A 46 7.79 -5.29 8.63
CA SER A 46 8.32 -5.12 7.28
C SER A 46 7.42 -4.25 6.39
N LEU A 47 6.10 -4.27 6.58
CA LEU A 47 5.18 -3.35 5.90
C LEU A 47 5.27 -1.93 6.45
N ARG A 48 5.30 -1.73 7.78
CA ARG A 48 5.46 -0.41 8.41
C ARG A 48 6.69 0.31 7.89
N LYS A 49 7.83 -0.40 7.87
CA LYS A 49 9.15 0.16 7.53
C LYS A 49 9.44 0.11 6.03
N SER A 50 8.49 -0.34 5.21
CA SER A 50 8.67 -0.36 3.76
C SER A 50 8.66 1.07 3.24
N PHE A 51 9.70 1.48 2.52
CA PHE A 51 9.80 2.79 1.89
C PHE A 51 9.92 2.63 0.37
N TYR A 52 9.69 3.72 -0.36
CA TYR A 52 9.77 3.70 -1.82
C TYR A 52 11.17 3.34 -2.31
N SER A 53 11.27 2.21 -3.00
CA SER A 53 12.50 1.72 -3.62
C SER A 53 12.21 1.06 -4.97
N TYR A 54 12.95 1.49 -6.00
CA TYR A 54 12.89 0.91 -7.34
C TYR A 54 13.44 -0.53 -7.40
N ARG A 55 14.27 -0.93 -6.41
CA ARG A 55 14.91 -2.26 -6.39
C ARG A 55 14.29 -3.21 -5.36
N GLY A 56 13.57 -2.69 -4.37
CA GLY A 56 12.97 -3.50 -3.31
C GLY A 56 11.80 -4.35 -3.81
N ARG A 57 11.88 -5.68 -3.62
CA ARG A 57 10.79 -6.62 -3.93
C ARG A 57 9.48 -6.20 -3.25
N LEU A 58 9.52 -5.99 -1.93
CA LEU A 58 8.33 -5.65 -1.15
C LEU A 58 7.75 -4.29 -1.55
N SER A 59 8.60 -3.28 -1.76
CA SER A 59 8.18 -1.95 -2.24
C SER A 59 7.40 -2.04 -3.56
N ARG A 60 7.93 -2.76 -4.55
CA ARG A 60 7.25 -2.97 -5.84
C ARG A 60 5.97 -3.79 -5.69
N ALA A 61 5.95 -4.77 -4.78
CA ALA A 61 4.77 -5.57 -4.49
C ALA A 61 3.62 -4.70 -3.93
N ILE A 62 3.93 -3.83 -2.96
CA ILE A 62 2.96 -2.89 -2.36
C ILE A 62 2.40 -1.93 -3.41
N LEU A 63 3.27 -1.29 -4.20
CA LEU A 63 2.83 -0.39 -5.26
C LEU A 63 2.00 -1.11 -6.34
N SER A 64 2.37 -2.34 -6.69
CA SER A 64 1.61 -3.17 -7.64
C SER A 64 0.24 -3.53 -7.08
N LEU A 65 0.13 -3.80 -5.77
CA LEU A 65 -1.15 -4.06 -5.11
C LEU A 65 -2.02 -2.81 -5.14
N TYR A 66 -1.48 -1.65 -4.76
CA TYR A 66 -2.20 -0.38 -4.83
C TYR A 66 -2.67 -0.07 -6.26
N ALA A 67 -1.82 -0.26 -7.27
CA ALA A 67 -2.22 -0.10 -8.66
C ALA A 67 -3.33 -1.09 -9.08
N ASN A 68 -3.27 -2.35 -8.59
CA ASN A 68 -4.27 -3.37 -8.88
C ASN A 68 -5.66 -3.04 -8.30
N GLN A 69 -5.73 -2.19 -7.28
CA GLN A 69 -7.01 -1.72 -6.73
C GLN A 69 -7.73 -0.70 -7.61
N LYS A 70 -7.10 -0.27 -8.73
CA LYS A 70 -7.62 0.78 -9.63
C LYS A 70 -7.94 2.07 -8.86
N PRO A 71 -6.90 2.70 -8.29
CA PRO A 71 -7.08 3.89 -7.48
C PRO A 71 -7.76 5.00 -8.28
N GLN A 72 -8.81 5.61 -7.73
CA GLN A 72 -9.54 6.72 -8.35
C GLN A 72 -8.98 8.08 -7.94
N ASP A 73 -9.07 9.09 -8.81
CA ASP A 73 -8.61 10.44 -8.49
C ASP A 73 -9.56 11.13 -7.50
N TRP A 74 -8.98 11.76 -6.47
CA TRP A 74 -9.74 12.37 -5.38
C TRP A 74 -10.57 13.58 -5.85
N ALA A 75 -10.09 14.30 -6.87
CA ALA A 75 -10.83 15.42 -7.46
C ALA A 75 -11.83 14.98 -8.54
N LYS A 76 -11.74 13.74 -9.02
CA LYS A 76 -12.56 13.20 -10.11
C LYS A 76 -12.97 11.76 -9.78
N PRO A 77 -13.97 11.57 -8.89
CA PRO A 77 -14.53 10.27 -8.58
C PRO A 77 -14.88 9.50 -9.86
N HIS A 78 -14.76 8.17 -9.84
CA HIS A 78 -14.96 7.28 -10.98
C HIS A 78 -13.91 7.35 -12.11
N LYS A 79 -12.89 8.21 -12.00
CA LYS A 79 -11.76 8.22 -12.93
C LYS A 79 -10.53 7.59 -12.28
N ASP A 80 -10.09 6.46 -12.84
CA ASP A 80 -8.83 5.82 -12.43
C ASP A 80 -7.64 6.78 -12.65
N VAL A 81 -6.76 6.86 -11.65
CA VAL A 81 -5.50 7.60 -11.74
C VAL A 81 -4.59 6.98 -12.81
N LEU A 82 -4.52 5.65 -12.80
CA LEU A 82 -3.66 4.84 -13.67
C LEU A 82 -4.42 4.39 -14.92
N SER A 83 -4.60 5.31 -15.88
CA SER A 83 -5.16 5.00 -17.20
C SER A 83 -4.07 4.60 -18.20
N ASP A 84 -4.44 3.94 -19.31
CA ASP A 84 -3.47 3.58 -20.37
C ASP A 84 -2.70 4.79 -20.90
N VAL A 85 -3.39 5.94 -21.02
CA VAL A 85 -2.79 7.23 -21.39
C VAL A 85 -1.79 7.71 -20.34
N TYR A 86 -2.03 7.44 -19.06
CA TYR A 86 -1.12 7.80 -17.99
C TYR A 86 0.22 7.05 -18.11
N TYR A 87 0.18 5.74 -18.40
CA TYR A 87 1.39 4.94 -18.62
C TYR A 87 2.18 5.35 -19.87
N LEU A 88 1.50 5.87 -20.90
CA LEU A 88 2.14 6.36 -22.12
C LEU A 88 2.84 7.71 -21.95
N LEU A 89 2.39 8.54 -20.99
CA LEU A 89 2.84 9.92 -20.83
C LEU A 89 3.92 10.10 -19.75
N THR A 90 4.10 9.15 -18.83
CA THR A 90 5.07 9.29 -17.74
C THR A 90 5.85 8.01 -17.43
N ASP A 91 7.17 8.15 -17.34
CA ASP A 91 8.06 7.09 -16.85
C ASP A 91 7.94 6.85 -15.34
N LYS A 92 7.31 7.78 -14.60
CA LYS A 92 7.16 7.70 -13.14
C LYS A 92 5.74 8.05 -12.70
N PRO A 93 5.07 7.19 -11.93
CA PRO A 93 3.79 7.55 -11.35
C PRO A 93 3.95 8.68 -10.31
N ASN A 94 2.93 9.53 -10.21
CA ASN A 94 2.84 10.58 -9.21
C ASN A 94 2.36 9.94 -7.90
N LEU A 95 3.31 9.79 -7.00
CA LEU A 95 3.09 9.29 -5.66
C LEU A 95 3.01 10.47 -4.70
N HIS A 96 1.97 10.50 -3.88
CA HIS A 96 1.72 11.53 -2.90
C HIS A 96 1.84 10.98 -1.49
N HIS A 97 2.51 11.72 -0.61
CA HIS A 97 2.49 11.41 0.83
C HIS A 97 1.18 11.96 1.41
N ILE A 98 0.28 11.07 1.82
CA ILE A 98 -1.04 11.44 2.37
C ILE A 98 -0.85 12.40 3.56
N PHE A 99 0.11 12.11 4.43
CA PHE A 99 0.65 13.07 5.38
C PHE A 99 1.94 13.67 4.80
N PRO A 100 1.92 14.91 4.29
CA PRO A 100 3.08 15.45 3.59
C PRO A 100 4.30 15.63 4.48
N VAL A 101 5.48 15.48 3.88
CA VAL A 101 6.78 15.55 4.59
C VAL A 101 6.95 16.88 5.36
N ASN A 102 6.59 18.01 4.73
CA ASN A 102 6.72 19.32 5.38
C ASN A 102 5.75 19.45 6.56
N PHE A 103 4.54 18.92 6.43
CA PHE A 103 3.56 18.89 7.53
C PHE A 103 4.08 18.06 8.72
N ILE A 104 4.62 16.86 8.48
CA ILE A 104 5.19 16.02 9.55
C ILE A 104 6.38 16.72 10.22
N LYS A 105 7.27 17.35 9.45
CA LYS A 105 8.42 18.08 10.00
C LYS A 105 8.03 19.25 10.89
N GLN A 106 6.96 19.96 10.55
CA GLN A 106 6.49 21.13 11.31
C GLN A 106 5.69 20.73 12.56
N SER A 107 4.87 19.67 12.44
CA SER A 107 3.98 19.24 13.51
C SER A 107 4.65 18.32 14.54
N GLY A 108 5.67 17.55 14.14
CA GLY A 108 6.39 16.63 15.03
C GLY A 108 5.60 15.38 15.42
N ILE A 109 4.46 15.11 14.78
CA ILE A 109 3.54 14.01 15.16
C ILE A 109 4.04 12.61 14.81
N ALA A 110 5.13 12.50 14.03
CA ALA A 110 5.64 11.21 13.58
C ALA A 110 7.12 11.27 13.25
N SER A 111 7.75 10.09 13.21
CA SER A 111 9.14 9.94 12.77
C SER A 111 9.26 10.03 11.24
N GLN A 112 10.48 10.31 10.76
CA GLN A 112 10.77 10.29 9.32
C GLN A 112 10.57 8.88 8.71
N ILE A 113 10.81 7.82 9.48
CA ILE A 113 10.61 6.42 9.03
C ILE A 113 9.13 6.17 8.73
N GLU A 114 8.23 6.62 9.59
CA GLU A 114 6.79 6.52 9.36
C GLU A 114 6.35 7.41 8.19
N CYS A 115 6.91 8.62 8.10
CA CYS A 115 6.63 9.54 7.00
C CYS A 115 6.96 8.91 5.64
N ASP A 116 8.12 8.26 5.50
CA ASP A 116 8.58 7.65 4.26
C ASP A 116 7.95 6.27 3.99
N SER A 117 7.10 5.77 4.90
CA SER A 117 6.42 4.50 4.75
C SER A 117 5.55 4.50 3.49
N LEU A 118 5.54 3.39 2.75
CA LEU A 118 4.61 3.18 1.64
C LEU A 118 3.15 3.12 2.12
N MET A 119 2.92 2.91 3.43
CA MET A 119 1.59 3.04 4.02
C MET A 119 1.14 4.52 4.07
N ASN A 120 2.04 5.48 3.90
CA ASN A 120 1.71 6.90 3.76
C ASN A 120 1.60 7.34 2.28
N ILE A 121 1.69 6.43 1.30
CA ILE A 121 1.73 6.80 -0.13
C ILE A 121 0.42 6.50 -0.86
N ALA A 122 -0.07 7.43 -1.67
CA ALA A 122 -1.19 7.25 -2.58
C ALA A 122 -0.83 7.60 -4.04
N TYR A 123 -1.52 6.98 -5.00
CA TYR A 123 -1.46 7.42 -6.39
C TYR A 123 -2.36 8.65 -6.57
N LEU A 124 -1.91 9.69 -7.27
CA LEU A 124 -2.77 10.81 -7.65
C LEU A 124 -2.51 11.22 -9.10
N SER A 125 -3.48 11.85 -9.77
CA SER A 125 -3.15 12.54 -11.01
C SER A 125 -2.18 13.69 -10.73
N GLN A 126 -1.39 14.08 -11.74
CA GLN A 126 -0.43 15.18 -11.59
C GLN A 126 -1.12 16.47 -11.11
N ILE A 127 -2.29 16.76 -11.67
CA ILE A 127 -3.06 17.98 -11.37
C ILE A 127 -3.51 17.97 -9.90
N THR A 128 -4.10 16.87 -9.43
CA THR A 128 -4.56 16.73 -8.05
C THR A 128 -3.39 16.76 -7.07
N ASN A 129 -2.28 16.07 -7.40
CA ASN A 129 -1.06 16.11 -6.59
C ASN A 129 -0.49 17.54 -6.44
N LEU A 130 -0.42 18.31 -7.52
CA LEU A 130 0.04 19.71 -7.48
C LEU A 130 -0.91 20.62 -6.70
N LYS A 131 -2.23 20.39 -6.77
CA LYS A 131 -3.23 21.17 -6.03
C LYS A 131 -3.14 20.93 -4.51
N ILE A 132 -2.85 19.69 -4.11
CA ILE A 132 -2.66 19.33 -2.70
C ILE A 132 -1.29 19.82 -2.19
N SER A 133 -0.23 19.65 -2.98
CA SER A 133 1.15 20.04 -2.62
C SER A 133 1.58 19.43 -1.27
N ASP A 134 1.85 20.27 -0.28
CA ASP A 134 2.34 19.94 1.05
C ASP A 134 1.39 20.45 2.15
N LYS A 135 0.13 20.74 1.78
CA LYS A 135 -0.93 21.17 2.69
C LYS A 135 -1.18 20.13 3.78
N ASN A 136 -1.63 20.60 4.95
CA ASN A 136 -2.09 19.74 6.03
C ASN A 136 -3.20 18.78 5.51
N PRO A 137 -3.12 17.46 5.79
CA PRO A 137 -4.15 16.50 5.40
C PRO A 137 -5.56 16.87 5.82
N LEU A 138 -5.73 17.44 7.02
CA LEU A 138 -7.06 17.83 7.47
C LEU A 138 -7.65 18.96 6.61
N ASP A 139 -6.81 19.87 6.12
CA ASP A 139 -7.23 21.03 5.35
C ASP A 139 -7.56 20.65 3.91
N TYR A 140 -6.66 19.93 3.23
CA TYR A 140 -6.91 19.59 1.83
C TYR A 140 -8.04 18.56 1.70
N LEU A 141 -8.25 17.66 2.67
CA LEU A 141 -9.33 16.65 2.59
C LEU A 141 -10.71 17.29 2.59
N LYS A 142 -10.89 18.40 3.33
CA LYS A 142 -12.14 19.19 3.31
C LYS A 142 -12.49 19.70 1.91
N GLU A 143 -11.48 19.97 1.06
CA GLU A 143 -11.71 20.38 -0.34
C GLU A 143 -12.30 19.26 -1.21
N TYR A 144 -12.27 18.00 -0.75
CA TYR A 144 -12.72 16.83 -1.49
C TYR A 144 -13.81 16.03 -0.76
N ASP A 145 -14.27 16.45 0.43
CA ASP A 145 -15.22 15.72 1.29
C ASP A 145 -16.65 15.76 0.73
N GLU A 146 -16.80 15.14 -0.43
CA GLU A 146 -18.06 14.86 -1.10
C GLU A 146 -18.45 13.40 -0.83
N PRO A 147 -19.74 13.01 -0.98
CA PRO A 147 -20.22 11.66 -0.65
C PRO A 147 -19.45 10.51 -1.33
N ALA A 148 -18.82 10.77 -2.47
CA ALA A 148 -18.03 9.77 -3.20
C ALA A 148 -16.61 9.55 -2.65
N LEU A 149 -16.08 10.46 -1.82
CA LEU A 149 -14.69 10.41 -1.36
C LEU A 149 -14.39 9.14 -0.58
N GLU A 150 -15.29 8.68 0.28
CA GLU A 150 -15.09 7.44 1.04
C GLU A 150 -14.89 6.22 0.11
N ALA A 151 -15.66 6.15 -0.98
CA ALA A 151 -15.48 5.11 -1.99
C ALA A 151 -14.15 5.27 -2.73
N VAL A 152 -13.74 6.51 -3.03
CA VAL A 152 -12.43 6.80 -3.61
C VAL A 152 -11.32 6.34 -2.66
N LEU A 153 -11.33 6.71 -1.38
CA LEU A 153 -10.32 6.30 -0.40
C LEU A 153 -10.23 4.77 -0.29
N ARG A 154 -11.36 4.06 -0.29
CA ARG A 154 -11.39 2.58 -0.33
C ARG A 154 -10.70 2.00 -1.56
N SER A 155 -10.80 2.64 -2.73
CA SER A 155 -10.06 2.23 -3.94
C SER A 155 -8.54 2.35 -3.82
N HIS A 156 -8.04 3.10 -2.83
CA HIS A 156 -6.61 3.21 -2.49
C HIS A 156 -6.18 2.35 -1.30
N LEU A 157 -7.11 1.59 -0.72
CA LEU A 157 -6.96 0.97 0.60
C LEU A 157 -6.59 2.00 1.67
N ILE A 158 -7.17 3.20 1.62
CA ILE A 158 -6.97 4.23 2.63
C ILE A 158 -8.10 4.11 3.67
N PRO A 159 -7.78 4.03 4.98
CA PRO A 159 -8.81 3.99 6.02
C PRO A 159 -9.58 5.32 6.09
N THR A 160 -10.88 5.24 6.35
CA THR A 160 -11.77 6.41 6.43
C THR A 160 -11.55 7.25 7.69
N THR A 161 -10.81 6.76 8.67
CA THR A 161 -10.46 7.45 9.91
C THR A 161 -9.80 8.81 9.66
N ILE A 162 -9.01 8.96 8.59
CA ILE A 162 -8.41 10.25 8.22
C ILE A 162 -9.47 11.30 7.84
N LEU A 163 -10.59 10.85 7.26
CA LEU A 163 -11.71 11.71 6.92
C LEU A 163 -12.50 12.11 8.17
N GLU A 164 -12.64 11.21 9.13
CA GLU A 164 -13.23 11.49 10.45
C GLU A 164 -12.43 12.58 11.18
N TRP A 165 -11.09 12.47 11.19
CA TRP A 165 -10.20 13.51 11.74
C TRP A 165 -10.34 14.85 11.02
N SER A 166 -10.47 14.83 9.69
CA SER A 166 -10.65 16.04 8.88
C SER A 166 -11.97 16.74 9.18
N ARG A 167 -13.07 15.96 9.28
CA ARG A 167 -14.41 16.46 9.63
C ARG A 167 -14.47 17.00 11.06
N ALA A 168 -13.73 16.40 11.99
CA ALA A 168 -13.64 16.83 13.38
C ALA A 168 -12.64 17.97 13.63
N ASP A 169 -11.85 18.34 12.61
CA ASP A 169 -10.73 19.29 12.71
C ASP A 169 -9.75 18.97 13.84
N ALA A 170 -9.53 17.67 14.09
CA ALA A 170 -8.75 17.18 15.22
C ALA A 170 -7.89 16.00 14.80
N LEU A 171 -6.57 16.15 14.91
CA LEU A 171 -5.60 15.11 14.61
C LEU A 171 -5.03 14.51 15.91
N PRO A 172 -5.10 13.19 16.11
CA PRO A 172 -4.42 12.54 17.24
C PRO A 172 -2.90 12.77 17.22
N GLU A 173 -2.25 12.76 18.39
CA GLU A 173 -0.79 12.92 18.51
C GLU A 173 -0.01 11.85 17.73
N ASN A 174 -0.54 10.63 17.66
CA ASN A 174 0.01 9.48 16.95
C ASN A 174 -0.76 9.13 15.67
N ALA A 175 -1.38 10.13 15.03
CA ALA A 175 -2.29 9.92 13.90
C ALA A 175 -1.66 9.15 12.74
N LEU A 176 -0.40 9.43 12.38
CA LEU A 176 0.25 8.70 11.30
C LEU A 176 0.48 7.23 11.67
N SER A 177 0.87 6.93 12.91
CA SER A 177 1.03 5.55 13.38
C SER A 177 -0.29 4.79 13.35
N ILE A 178 -1.39 5.40 13.83
CA ILE A 178 -2.74 4.82 13.77
C ILE A 178 -3.13 4.55 12.31
N PHE A 179 -2.96 5.55 11.45
CA PHE A 179 -3.27 5.45 10.03
C PHE A 179 -2.51 4.32 9.32
N ILE A 180 -1.21 4.19 9.61
CA ILE A 180 -0.36 3.12 9.06
C ILE A 180 -0.88 1.74 9.49
N GLU A 181 -1.25 1.55 10.76
CA GLU A 181 -1.75 0.25 11.24
C GLU A 181 -3.09 -0.15 10.61
N GLU A 182 -4.01 0.81 10.50
CA GLU A 182 -5.30 0.57 9.84
C GLU A 182 -5.10 0.27 8.36
N ARG A 183 -4.20 0.99 7.69
CA ARG A 183 -3.88 0.74 6.29
C ARG A 183 -3.22 -0.62 6.07
N ILE A 184 -2.33 -1.04 6.96
CA ILE A 184 -1.75 -2.39 6.93
C ILE A 184 -2.86 -3.45 7.03
N THR A 185 -3.86 -3.22 7.88
CA THR A 185 -5.01 -4.13 8.01
C THR A 185 -5.76 -4.27 6.70
N LEU A 186 -6.12 -3.15 6.05
CA LEU A 186 -6.77 -3.15 4.73
C LEU A 186 -5.92 -3.82 3.65
N LEU A 187 -4.60 -3.60 3.67
CA LEU A 187 -3.65 -4.23 2.75
C LEU A 187 -3.62 -5.75 2.95
N LEU A 188 -3.57 -6.23 4.19
CA LEU A 188 -3.56 -7.66 4.52
C LEU A 188 -4.88 -8.33 4.13
N GLU A 189 -6.02 -7.67 4.33
CA GLU A 189 -7.33 -8.14 3.86
C GLU A 189 -7.36 -8.28 2.33
N ALA A 190 -6.89 -7.26 1.61
CA ALA A 190 -6.77 -7.32 0.15
C ALA A 190 -5.85 -8.47 -0.30
N LEU A 191 -4.72 -8.70 0.40
CA LEU A 191 -3.82 -9.80 0.09
C LEU A 191 -4.45 -11.17 0.37
N ARG A 192 -5.19 -11.34 1.47
CA ARG A 192 -5.91 -12.59 1.77
C ARG A 192 -6.86 -12.96 0.64
N LEU A 193 -7.62 -12.00 0.11
CA LEU A 193 -8.50 -12.23 -1.05
C LEU A 193 -7.72 -12.65 -2.30
N LYS A 194 -6.51 -12.13 -2.52
CA LYS A 194 -5.65 -12.52 -3.66
C LYS A 194 -4.98 -13.88 -3.48
N LEU A 195 -4.88 -14.36 -2.24
CA LEU A 195 -4.25 -15.62 -1.84
C LEU A 195 -5.29 -16.61 -1.28
N ASP A 196 -6.53 -16.50 -1.75
CA ASP A 196 -7.62 -17.39 -1.32
C ASP A 196 -7.24 -18.86 -1.51
N GLY A 197 -7.59 -19.69 -0.52
CA GLY A 197 -7.21 -21.10 -0.45
C GLY A 197 -5.78 -21.38 0.01
N ILE A 198 -4.99 -20.38 0.39
CA ILE A 198 -3.65 -20.55 0.97
C ILE A 198 -3.68 -20.19 2.46
N GLU A 199 -3.10 -21.03 3.30
CA GLU A 199 -2.96 -20.74 4.74
C GLU A 199 -2.15 -19.45 4.94
N PHE A 200 -2.69 -18.48 5.70
CA PHE A 200 -2.17 -17.12 5.75
C PHE A 200 -1.76 -16.75 7.19
N ASN A 201 -0.46 -16.70 7.46
CA ASN A 201 0.12 -16.37 8.75
C ASN A 201 0.67 -14.93 8.76
N VAL A 202 0.18 -14.12 9.69
CA VAL A 202 0.66 -12.76 9.94
C VAL A 202 1.34 -12.75 11.30
N PHE A 203 2.58 -12.26 11.34
CA PHE A 203 3.29 -12.01 12.60
C PHE A 203 3.86 -10.60 12.61
N ASP A 204 4.37 -10.19 13.77
CA ASP A 204 4.89 -8.84 13.99
C ASP A 204 6.20 -8.91 14.76
N THR A 205 7.32 -8.64 14.07
CA THR A 205 8.66 -8.72 14.68
C THR A 205 8.95 -7.57 15.64
N GLU A 206 8.27 -6.44 15.51
CA GLU A 206 8.44 -5.28 16.40
C GLU A 206 7.98 -5.59 17.84
N ASN A 207 6.91 -6.39 17.96
CA ASN A 207 6.40 -6.85 19.26
C ASN A 207 7.21 -7.99 19.88
N ARG A 208 8.09 -8.65 19.12
CA ARG A 208 8.94 -9.75 19.63
C ARG A 208 10.20 -9.27 20.35
N THR A 209 10.59 -8.01 20.19
CA THR A 209 11.74 -7.41 20.89
C THR A 209 11.47 -7.01 22.34
N ASN A 210 10.23 -7.16 22.84
CA ASN A 210 9.82 -6.80 24.19
C ASN A 210 9.57 -7.98 25.14
N ASN A 211 10.02 -9.20 24.79
CA ASN A 211 9.98 -10.39 25.66
C ASN A 211 11.35 -11.01 25.86
#